data_AF-A0A816HZQ8-F1
#
_entry.id   AF-A0A816HZQ8-F1
#
_cell.length_a   1.000
_cell.length_b   1.000
_cell.length_c   1.000
_cell.angle_alpha   90.00
_cell.angle_beta   90.00
_cell.angle_gamma   90.00
#
_symmetry.space_group_name_H-M   'P 1'
#
loop_
_entity.id
_entity.type
_entity.pdbx_description
1 polymer ?
#
loop_
_entity_poly.entity_id
_entity_poly.type
_entity_poly.pdbx_seq_one_letter_code
_entity_poly.pdbx_strand_id
1 'polypeptide(L)'
;MILPKQYRCTHSPTCQCTRGHLSEDVLLLVFQHLNWNPKLVATLSCVCKWFDDFAKRVLWKEFCKTRAPRMMLDLQSSGSHCIDGNWRALGKLLIYCSGCTQGGLFNSTVQIPGHFVYRTRFSRTLGRSLLPPQCRTDVLYVSDPCEHLDQGEEGDVGLFRGIFKSFPTSRVRKVIINKAVPFHPSEVCPYCKAKLWSMLQAKIIPQSACVRLEAYEDCIEYFVCLNGHLLGICTLAPLSDSEEAVPSEDSNHTEKKQGNLTQSKTCFFCHLATANVCSFLFVYVRADNGSVKENGLKRRHSLLGGSENGPSPQKRLTSSNQCDIDV
;
A
#
# COMPACT_ATOMS: atom_id res chain seq x y z
N MET A 1 20.83 -38.21 10.11
CA MET A 1 19.47 -37.68 10.35
C MET A 1 19.59 -36.26 10.89
N ILE A 2 19.25 -35.24 10.09
CA ILE A 2 19.16 -33.86 10.57
C ILE A 2 17.78 -33.73 11.20
N LEU A 3 17.70 -33.70 12.53
CA LEU A 3 16.46 -33.39 13.23
C LEU A 3 16.04 -31.97 12.84
N PRO A 4 14.89 -31.77 12.17
CA PRO A 4 14.40 -30.42 11.94
C PRO A 4 14.19 -29.77 13.30
N LYS A 5 14.80 -28.59 13.51
CA LYS A 5 14.62 -27.83 14.76
C LYS A 5 13.12 -27.63 14.99
N GLN A 6 12.56 -28.34 15.96
CA GLN A 6 11.21 -28.08 16.43
C GLN A 6 11.23 -26.78 17.22
N TYR A 7 10.72 -25.71 16.61
CA TYR A 7 10.49 -24.44 17.28
C TYR A 7 9.32 -24.63 18.26
N ARG A 8 9.65 -24.96 19.51
CA ARG A 8 8.67 -24.96 20.61
C ARG A 8 8.22 -23.52 20.84
N CYS A 9 6.91 -23.35 20.92
CA CYS A 9 6.30 -22.08 21.21
C CYS A 9 6.61 -21.67 22.67
N THR A 10 7.17 -20.47 22.88
CA THR A 10 7.48 -19.89 24.20
C THR A 10 6.41 -18.91 24.71
N HIS A 11 5.22 -18.88 24.09
CA HIS A 11 4.27 -17.77 24.26
C HIS A 11 3.48 -17.76 25.57
N SER A 12 3.05 -18.92 26.09
CA SER A 12 2.19 -19.02 27.28
C SER A 12 1.98 -20.48 27.68
N PRO A 13 1.76 -20.80 28.98
CA PRO A 13 1.25 -22.10 29.41
C PRO A 13 -0.10 -22.49 28.78
N THR A 14 -0.85 -21.55 28.18
CA THR A 14 -2.16 -21.78 27.55
C THR A 14 -2.14 -21.91 26.03
N CYS A 15 -0.97 -21.93 25.38
CA CYS A 15 -0.90 -22.06 23.91
C CYS A 15 -1.45 -23.42 23.46
N GLN A 16 -2.47 -23.44 22.60
CA GLN A 16 -2.99 -24.67 21.95
C GLN A 16 -2.01 -25.28 20.92
N CYS A 17 -0.80 -24.74 20.86
CA CYS A 17 0.28 -24.99 19.93
C CYS A 17 0.99 -26.30 20.31
N THR A 18 0.25 -27.42 20.34
CA THR A 18 0.68 -28.72 20.88
C THR A 18 1.91 -29.33 20.18
N ARG A 19 2.30 -28.82 19.00
CA ARG A 19 3.44 -29.30 18.19
C ARG A 19 4.40 -28.20 17.72
N GLY A 20 4.30 -26.98 18.26
CA GLY A 20 5.06 -25.81 17.79
C GLY A 20 4.42 -25.11 16.57
N HIS A 21 5.05 -24.05 16.08
CA HIS A 21 4.61 -23.34 14.88
C HIS A 21 4.92 -24.13 13.61
N LEU A 22 4.20 -23.83 12.52
CA LEU A 22 4.63 -24.24 11.19
C LEU A 22 6.03 -23.70 10.91
N SER A 23 6.83 -24.41 10.11
CA SER A 23 8.15 -23.91 9.70
C SER A 23 8.02 -22.64 8.86
N GLU A 24 9.05 -21.80 8.88
CA GLU A 24 9.11 -20.59 8.04
C GLU A 24 8.88 -20.92 6.56
N ASP A 25 9.43 -22.04 6.07
CA ASP A 25 9.26 -22.49 4.68
C ASP A 25 7.79 -22.78 4.30
N VAL A 26 7.06 -23.48 5.18
CA VAL A 26 5.63 -23.77 4.94
C VAL A 26 4.84 -22.47 4.94
N LEU A 27 5.14 -21.56 5.87
CA LEU A 27 4.48 -20.25 5.90
C LEU A 27 4.78 -19.44 4.63
N LEU A 28 6.02 -19.48 4.12
CA LEU A 28 6.37 -18.82 2.87
C LEU A 28 5.57 -19.36 1.69
N LEU A 29 5.45 -20.69 1.56
CA LEU A 29 4.65 -21.32 0.51
C LEU A 29 3.17 -20.92 0.61
N VAL A 30 2.62 -20.88 1.82
CA VAL A 30 1.25 -20.40 2.07
C VAL A 30 1.09 -18.95 1.63
N PHE A 31 1.98 -18.04 2.04
CA PHE A 31 1.88 -16.63 1.66
C PHE A 31 2.11 -16.40 0.16
N GLN A 32 2.95 -17.21 -0.47
CA GLN A 32 3.11 -17.22 -1.93
C GLN A 32 1.78 -17.59 -2.62
N HIS A 33 1.09 -18.63 -2.16
CA HIS A 33 -0.23 -19.04 -2.70
C HIS A 33 -1.32 -18.00 -2.43
N LEU A 34 -1.21 -17.27 -1.32
CA LEU A 34 -2.11 -16.17 -0.96
C LEU A 34 -1.75 -14.85 -1.67
N ASN A 35 -0.89 -14.88 -2.69
CA ASN A 35 -0.45 -13.72 -3.46
C ASN A 35 0.13 -12.59 -2.58
N TRP A 36 0.83 -12.96 -1.51
CA TRP A 36 1.40 -12.04 -0.53
C TRP A 36 0.38 -11.02 -0.01
N ASN A 37 -0.84 -11.47 0.32
CA ASN A 37 -1.88 -10.57 0.81
C ASN A 37 -1.44 -9.82 2.09
N PRO A 38 -1.26 -8.50 2.05
CA PRO A 38 -0.69 -7.75 3.16
C PRO A 38 -1.62 -7.64 4.37
N LYS A 39 -2.95 -7.79 4.18
CA LYS A 39 -3.90 -7.88 5.29
C LYS A 39 -3.61 -9.12 6.12
N LEU A 40 -3.36 -10.26 5.46
CA LEU A 40 -3.03 -11.51 6.13
C LEU A 40 -1.65 -11.46 6.80
N VAL A 41 -0.67 -10.77 6.19
CA VAL A 41 0.63 -10.54 6.82
C VAL A 41 0.45 -9.75 8.13
N ALA A 42 -0.32 -8.66 8.09
CA ALA A 42 -0.61 -7.85 9.28
C ALA A 42 -1.37 -8.65 10.36
N THR A 43 -2.42 -9.40 9.97
CA THR A 43 -3.16 -10.26 10.90
C THR A 43 -2.26 -11.29 11.56
N LEU A 44 -1.36 -11.94 10.79
CA LEU A 44 -0.41 -12.92 11.34
C LEU A 44 0.53 -12.26 12.35
N SER A 45 1.05 -11.06 12.08
CA SER A 45 1.92 -10.32 13.01
C SER A 45 1.24 -10.05 14.36
N CYS A 46 -0.08 -9.89 14.39
CA CYS A 46 -0.82 -9.64 15.64
C CYS A 46 -1.03 -10.89 16.51
N VAL A 47 -0.74 -12.10 15.99
CA VAL A 47 -1.01 -13.34 16.73
C VAL A 47 -0.02 -13.57 17.87
N CYS A 48 1.28 -13.34 17.63
CA CYS A 48 2.32 -13.49 18.65
C CYS A 48 3.64 -12.84 18.23
N LYS A 49 4.57 -12.71 19.18
CA LYS A 49 5.91 -12.15 18.94
C LYS A 49 6.70 -12.90 17.87
N TRP A 50 6.65 -14.23 17.85
CA TRP A 50 7.37 -15.01 16.84
C TRP A 50 6.88 -14.70 15.41
N PHE A 51 5.55 -14.61 15.21
CA PHE A 51 4.98 -14.25 13.92
C PHE A 51 5.24 -12.79 13.54
N ASP A 52 5.22 -11.87 14.51
CA ASP A 52 5.61 -10.47 14.29
C ASP A 52 7.07 -10.36 13.82
N ASP A 53 7.99 -11.04 14.50
CA ASP A 53 9.42 -11.07 14.15
C ASP A 53 9.64 -11.72 12.76
N PHE A 54 8.94 -12.82 12.47
CA PHE A 54 8.98 -13.47 11.16
C PHE A 54 8.43 -12.56 10.05
N ALA A 55 7.31 -11.89 10.29
CA ALA A 55 6.72 -10.98 9.32
C ALA A 55 7.63 -9.79 9.02
N LYS A 56 8.23 -9.19 10.05
CA LYS A 56 9.18 -8.06 9.94
C LYS A 56 10.44 -8.45 9.18
N ARG A 57 10.99 -9.64 9.43
CA ARG A 57 12.24 -10.10 8.79
C ARG A 57 12.02 -10.64 7.37
N VAL A 58 10.90 -11.32 7.13
CA VAL A 58 10.73 -12.15 5.93
C VAL A 58 9.50 -11.76 5.12
N LEU A 59 8.29 -11.81 5.69
CA LEU A 59 7.06 -11.67 4.88
C LEU A 59 6.93 -10.30 4.22
N TRP A 60 7.21 -9.21 4.93
CA TRP A 60 7.17 -7.87 4.33
C TRP A 60 8.24 -7.68 3.25
N LYS A 61 9.39 -8.35 3.37
CA LYS A 61 10.45 -8.32 2.36
C LYS A 61 9.98 -8.98 1.06
N GLU A 62 9.43 -10.19 1.15
CA GLU A 62 8.94 -10.93 -0.02
C GLU A 62 7.69 -10.27 -0.63
N PHE A 63 6.82 -9.68 0.19
CA PHE A 63 5.75 -8.81 -0.28
C PHE A 63 6.29 -7.65 -1.13
N CYS A 64 7.26 -6.88 -0.62
CA CYS A 64 7.79 -5.71 -1.34
C CYS A 64 8.48 -6.11 -2.65
N LYS A 65 9.28 -7.18 -2.64
CA LYS A 65 9.93 -7.74 -3.84
C LYS A 65 8.92 -8.14 -4.91
N THR A 66 7.85 -8.81 -4.51
CA THR A 66 6.80 -9.25 -5.44
C THR A 66 6.00 -8.06 -5.97
N ARG A 67 5.71 -7.09 -5.11
CA ARG A 67 4.83 -5.96 -5.43
C ARG A 67 5.51 -4.88 -6.30
N ALA A 68 6.82 -4.68 -6.16
CA ALA A 68 7.57 -3.64 -6.87
C ALA A 68 9.00 -4.09 -7.25
N PRO A 69 9.17 -5.16 -8.04
CA PRO A 69 10.46 -5.85 -8.22
C PRO A 69 11.56 -4.95 -8.77
N ARG A 70 11.27 -4.14 -9.79
CA ARG A 70 12.26 -3.22 -10.40
C ARG A 70 12.74 -2.16 -9.41
N MET A 71 11.81 -1.59 -8.65
CA MET A 71 12.13 -0.61 -7.61
C MET A 71 12.97 -1.26 -6.51
N MET A 72 12.65 -2.49 -6.10
CA MET A 72 13.40 -3.20 -5.06
C MET A 72 14.83 -3.50 -5.47
N LEU A 73 15.04 -3.99 -6.70
CA LEU A 73 16.38 -4.23 -7.24
C LEU A 73 17.22 -2.95 -7.24
N ASP A 74 16.63 -1.83 -7.68
CA ASP A 74 17.33 -0.55 -7.73
C ASP A 74 17.64 -0.01 -6.32
N LEU A 75 16.71 -0.09 -5.37
CA LEU A 75 16.96 0.40 -4.02
C LEU A 75 18.00 -0.45 -3.26
N GLN A 76 18.04 -1.76 -3.51
CA GLN A 76 19.03 -2.67 -2.93
C GLN A 76 20.42 -2.55 -3.56
N SER A 77 20.52 -2.08 -4.80
CA SER A 77 21.79 -2.05 -5.55
C SER A 77 22.87 -1.15 -4.95
N SER A 78 22.51 -0.27 -4.02
CA SER A 78 23.45 0.70 -3.42
C SER A 78 24.08 0.24 -2.11
N GLY A 79 23.85 -1.02 -1.68
CA GLY A 79 24.29 -1.48 -0.36
C GLY A 79 23.71 -0.65 0.79
N SER A 80 22.63 0.10 0.52
CA SER A 80 22.04 1.04 1.46
C SER A 80 21.22 0.26 2.49
N HIS A 81 21.67 0.30 3.75
CA HIS A 81 20.94 -0.24 4.90
C HIS A 81 19.56 0.43 5.14
N CYS A 82 19.16 1.42 4.33
CA CYS A 82 17.88 2.13 4.49
C CYS A 82 16.66 1.20 4.41
N ILE A 83 16.76 0.11 3.65
CA ILE A 83 15.67 -0.88 3.51
C ILE A 83 15.92 -2.12 4.38
N ASP A 84 17.18 -2.45 4.64
CA ASP A 84 17.53 -3.60 5.47
C ASP A 84 17.04 -3.38 6.91
N GLY A 85 15.91 -4.03 7.23
CA GLY A 85 15.26 -3.96 8.54
C GLY A 85 14.00 -3.10 8.59
N ASN A 86 13.68 -2.34 7.53
CA ASN A 86 12.49 -1.48 7.49
C ASN A 86 11.43 -1.90 6.45
N TRP A 87 11.38 -3.20 6.15
CA TRP A 87 10.44 -3.80 5.21
C TRP A 87 8.98 -3.52 5.53
N ARG A 88 8.63 -3.45 6.82
CA ARG A 88 7.26 -3.12 7.27
C ARG A 88 6.87 -1.70 6.84
N ALA A 89 7.75 -0.71 7.02
CA ALA A 89 7.44 0.67 6.61
C ALA A 89 7.33 0.79 5.10
N LEU A 90 8.21 0.12 4.35
CA LEU A 90 8.12 0.07 2.90
C LEU A 90 6.84 -0.63 2.42
N GLY A 91 6.47 -1.74 3.05
CA GLY A 91 5.21 -2.43 2.80
C GLY A 91 4.01 -1.50 3.02
N LYS A 92 3.97 -0.82 4.17
CA LYS A 92 2.96 0.20 4.49
C LYS A 92 2.94 1.31 3.44
N LEU A 93 4.10 1.84 3.05
CA LEU A 93 4.24 2.85 2.00
C LEU A 93 3.68 2.39 0.65
N LEU A 94 3.85 1.12 0.27
CA LEU A 94 3.33 0.62 -1.00
C LEU A 94 1.80 0.56 -1.05
N ILE A 95 1.14 0.40 0.10
CA ILE A 95 -0.29 0.02 0.18
C ILE A 95 -1.16 0.91 1.05
N TYR A 96 -0.62 1.95 1.65
CA TYR A 96 -1.37 2.78 2.60
C TYR A 96 -1.29 4.26 2.22
N CYS A 97 -2.45 4.84 1.93
CA CYS A 97 -2.61 6.29 1.95
C CYS A 97 -2.79 6.71 3.42
N SER A 98 -1.97 7.66 3.89
CA SER A 98 -2.09 8.14 5.26
C SER A 98 -3.31 9.01 5.51
N GLY A 99 -3.95 9.49 4.44
CA GLY A 99 -4.94 10.55 4.55
C GLY A 99 -4.32 11.87 5.00
N CYS A 100 -5.18 12.79 5.41
CA CYS A 100 -4.83 14.04 6.08
C CYS A 100 -5.81 14.28 7.23
N THR A 101 -5.32 14.87 8.31
CA THR A 101 -6.12 15.25 9.48
C THR A 101 -5.99 16.75 9.68
N GLN A 102 -7.06 17.39 10.16
CA GLN A 102 -7.03 18.80 10.51
C GLN A 102 -5.92 19.07 11.55
N GLY A 103 -5.08 20.08 11.29
CA GLY A 103 -3.94 20.41 12.14
C GLY A 103 -2.79 19.39 12.13
N GLY A 104 -2.81 18.44 11.18
CA GLY A 104 -1.76 17.45 11.00
C GLY A 104 -0.62 17.97 10.12
N LEU A 105 -0.07 17.07 9.28
CA LEU A 105 1.11 17.36 8.46
C LEU A 105 0.86 18.40 7.36
N PHE A 106 -0.36 18.43 6.82
CA PHE A 106 -0.75 19.29 5.73
C PHE A 106 -1.67 20.38 6.25
N ASN A 107 -1.52 21.60 5.74
CA ASN A 107 -2.39 22.72 6.09
C ASN A 107 -3.70 22.65 5.29
N SER A 108 -4.41 21.54 5.42
CA SER A 108 -5.69 21.26 4.79
C SER A 108 -6.81 21.33 5.84
N THR A 109 -7.89 21.98 5.44
CA THR A 109 -9.15 22.08 6.18
C THR A 109 -9.97 20.80 6.07
N VAL A 110 -9.64 19.93 5.11
CA VAL A 110 -10.31 18.67 4.83
C VAL A 110 -9.71 17.55 5.67
N GLN A 111 -10.59 16.66 6.14
CA GLN A 111 -10.20 15.44 6.82
C GLN A 111 -10.40 14.23 5.90
N ILE A 112 -9.28 13.65 5.45
CA ILE A 112 -9.28 12.43 4.64
C ILE A 112 -8.78 11.28 5.52
N PRO A 113 -9.60 10.24 5.80
CA PRO A 113 -9.14 9.10 6.57
C PRO A 113 -8.09 8.28 5.79
N GLY A 114 -7.10 7.77 6.52
CA GLY A 114 -6.13 6.85 5.97
C GLY A 114 -6.78 5.53 5.55
N HIS A 115 -6.34 4.95 4.45
CA HIS A 115 -6.95 3.74 3.88
C HIS A 115 -5.98 2.91 3.06
N PHE A 116 -6.39 1.68 2.76
CA PHE A 116 -5.62 0.75 1.96
C PHE A 116 -5.75 1.04 0.46
N VAL A 117 -4.63 1.24 -0.22
CA VAL A 117 -4.55 1.42 -1.66
C VAL A 117 -4.15 0.10 -2.31
N TYR A 118 -5.09 -0.51 -3.03
CA TYR A 118 -4.91 -1.83 -3.63
C TYR A 118 -3.87 -1.81 -4.77
N ARG A 119 -3.92 -0.78 -5.62
CA ARG A 119 -3.04 -0.62 -6.78
C ARG A 119 -2.32 0.71 -6.76
N THR A 120 -1.08 0.66 -6.32
CA THR A 120 -0.12 1.77 -6.44
C THR A 120 0.98 1.40 -7.42
N ARG A 121 1.33 2.32 -8.32
CA ARG A 121 2.54 2.26 -9.14
C ARG A 121 3.49 3.35 -8.65
N PHE A 122 4.79 3.06 -8.65
CA PHE A 122 5.83 4.01 -8.28
C PHE A 122 6.69 4.30 -9.50
N SER A 123 6.84 5.59 -9.83
CA SER A 123 7.53 6.07 -11.02
C SER A 123 8.76 6.89 -10.67
N ARG A 124 9.89 6.54 -11.29
CA ARG A 124 11.12 7.36 -11.25
C ARG A 124 10.95 8.65 -12.03
N THR A 125 10.17 8.62 -13.11
CA THR A 125 9.98 9.78 -13.98
C THR A 125 9.18 10.86 -13.25
N LEU A 126 8.11 10.46 -12.55
CA LEU A 126 7.37 11.35 -11.66
C LEU A 126 8.31 11.87 -10.57
N GLY A 127 9.03 10.99 -9.87
CA GLY A 127 9.97 11.43 -8.84
C GLY A 127 11.04 12.40 -9.33
N ARG A 128 11.58 12.22 -10.53
CA ARG A 128 12.54 13.17 -11.13
C ARG A 128 11.94 14.57 -11.36
N SER A 129 10.65 14.67 -11.65
CA SER A 129 9.96 15.96 -11.84
C SER A 129 9.71 16.72 -10.53
N LEU A 130 9.74 16.01 -9.39
CA LEU A 130 9.64 16.58 -8.04
C LEU A 130 11.02 16.97 -7.45
N LEU A 131 12.09 16.85 -8.24
CA LEU A 131 13.44 17.24 -7.83
C LEU A 131 13.89 18.53 -8.54
N PRO A 132 14.42 19.52 -7.79
CA PRO A 132 14.98 20.72 -8.40
C PRO A 132 16.23 20.36 -9.23
N PRO A 133 16.62 21.19 -10.21
CA PRO A 133 17.70 20.89 -11.16
C PRO A 133 18.99 20.37 -10.51
N GLN A 134 19.43 21.00 -9.41
CA GLN A 134 20.65 20.62 -8.68
C GLN A 134 20.59 19.22 -8.03
N CYS A 135 19.38 18.70 -7.79
CA CYS A 135 19.15 17.41 -7.15
C CYS A 135 18.74 16.29 -8.13
N ARG A 136 18.68 16.53 -9.44
CA ARG A 136 18.21 15.55 -10.44
C ARG A 136 19.04 14.27 -10.57
N THR A 137 20.22 14.22 -9.95
CA THR A 137 21.03 12.99 -9.84
C THR A 137 20.53 12.05 -8.75
N ASP A 138 19.74 12.56 -7.80
CA ASP A 138 19.09 11.72 -6.80
C ASP A 138 18.01 10.87 -7.48
N VAL A 139 17.79 9.67 -6.94
CA VAL A 139 16.73 8.78 -7.43
C VAL A 139 15.59 8.79 -6.42
N LEU A 140 14.44 9.25 -6.88
CA LEU A 140 13.20 9.29 -6.13
C LEU A 140 12.14 8.51 -6.91
N TYR A 141 11.45 7.60 -6.22
CA TYR A 141 10.26 6.93 -6.71
C TYR A 141 9.05 7.58 -6.06
N VAL A 142 8.03 7.93 -6.84
CA VAL A 142 6.79 8.54 -6.33
C VAL A 142 5.59 7.79 -6.87
N SER A 143 4.57 7.61 -6.04
CA SER A 143 3.32 7.00 -6.43
C SER A 143 2.50 7.93 -7.31
N ASP A 144 1.66 7.36 -8.16
CA ASP A 144 0.50 8.10 -8.66
C ASP A 144 -0.32 8.61 -7.45
N PRO A 145 -0.91 9.81 -7.51
CA PRO A 145 -1.75 10.33 -6.43
C PRO A 145 -2.94 9.39 -6.14
N CYS A 146 -3.27 9.27 -4.87
CA CYS A 146 -4.56 8.74 -4.44
C CYS A 146 -5.56 9.90 -4.50
N GLU A 147 -6.52 9.80 -5.41
CA GLU A 147 -7.53 10.83 -5.65
C GLU A 147 -8.64 10.76 -4.61
N HIS A 148 -8.96 11.92 -4.05
CA HIS A 148 -10.01 12.15 -3.09
C HIS A 148 -10.88 13.27 -3.63
N LEU A 149 -11.98 12.88 -4.27
CA LEU A 149 -12.86 13.80 -4.99
C LEU A 149 -13.85 14.49 -4.05
N ASP A 150 -14.38 15.64 -4.45
CA ASP A 150 -15.47 16.34 -3.77
C ASP A 150 -15.14 16.75 -2.32
N GLN A 151 -13.93 17.27 -2.06
CA GLN A 151 -13.53 17.70 -0.71
C GLN A 151 -14.01 19.12 -0.33
N GLY A 152 -15.14 19.56 -0.90
CA GLY A 152 -15.70 20.88 -0.69
C GLY A 152 -14.86 21.98 -1.36
N GLU A 153 -14.55 23.04 -0.62
CA GLU A 153 -13.83 24.22 -1.12
C GLU A 153 -12.38 23.92 -1.57
N GLU A 154 -11.76 22.85 -1.06
CA GLU A 154 -10.43 22.42 -1.49
C GLU A 154 -10.44 21.68 -2.84
N GLY A 155 -11.61 21.36 -3.39
CA GLY A 155 -11.75 20.62 -4.64
C GLY A 155 -11.27 19.18 -4.54
N ASP A 156 -10.71 18.67 -5.63
CA ASP A 156 -10.18 17.31 -5.68
C ASP A 156 -8.76 17.27 -5.12
N VAL A 157 -8.50 16.35 -4.18
CA VAL A 157 -7.22 16.26 -3.48
C VAL A 157 -6.47 14.99 -3.89
N GLY A 158 -5.21 15.15 -4.28
CA GLY A 158 -4.29 14.07 -4.60
C GLY A 158 -3.26 13.83 -3.49
N LEU A 159 -3.32 12.66 -2.84
CA LEU A 159 -2.31 12.26 -1.85
C LEU A 159 -1.28 11.30 -2.46
N PHE A 160 -0.02 11.71 -2.53
CA PHE A 160 1.06 10.90 -3.11
C PHE A 160 2.14 10.58 -2.08
N ARG A 161 2.91 9.52 -2.35
CA ARG A 161 3.97 9.03 -1.47
C ARG A 161 5.15 8.55 -2.26
N GLY A 162 6.32 8.52 -1.64
CA GLY A 162 7.53 8.18 -2.39
C GLY A 162 8.66 7.68 -1.52
N ILE A 163 9.71 7.19 -2.16
CA ILE A 163 10.93 6.73 -1.49
C ILE A 163 12.16 7.14 -2.28
N PHE A 164 13.09 7.77 -1.59
CA PHE A 164 14.42 8.06 -2.11
C PHE A 164 15.32 6.83 -2.05
N LYS A 165 16.08 6.62 -3.11
CA LYS A 165 17.26 5.76 -3.09
C LYS A 165 18.38 6.50 -2.37
N SER A 166 18.99 5.87 -1.36
CA SER A 166 20.16 6.40 -0.66
C SER A 166 19.98 7.82 -0.12
N PHE A 167 18.81 8.13 0.45
CA PHE A 167 18.50 9.47 0.98
C PHE A 167 19.58 10.06 1.91
N PRO A 168 20.22 9.29 2.82
CA PRO A 168 21.28 9.82 3.69
C PRO A 168 22.43 10.51 2.95
N THR A 169 22.73 10.09 1.71
CA THR A 169 23.80 10.65 0.86
C THR A 169 23.30 11.53 -0.28
N SER A 170 21.97 11.70 -0.41
CA SER A 170 21.32 12.47 -1.46
C SER A 170 21.69 13.96 -1.45
N ARG A 171 21.61 14.60 -2.61
CA ARG A 171 21.75 16.06 -2.74
C ARG A 171 20.59 16.80 -2.09
N VAL A 172 19.37 16.28 -2.17
CA VAL A 172 18.20 16.81 -1.44
C VAL A 172 18.53 16.96 0.03
N ARG A 173 18.99 15.89 0.70
CA ARG A 173 19.34 15.95 2.12
C ARG A 173 20.44 16.98 2.40
N LYS A 174 21.47 17.05 1.56
CA LYS A 174 22.54 18.07 1.69
C LYS A 174 21.97 19.49 1.61
N VAL A 175 21.06 19.77 0.66
CA VAL A 175 20.43 21.09 0.53
C VAL A 175 19.58 21.44 1.76
N ILE A 176 18.77 20.49 2.26
CA ILE A 176 17.95 20.69 3.46
C ILE A 176 18.82 21.03 4.67
N ILE A 177 19.91 20.29 4.88
CA ILE A 177 20.86 20.51 5.98
C ILE A 177 21.57 21.86 5.83
N ASN A 178 22.06 22.19 4.64
CA ASN A 178 22.77 23.45 4.39
C ASN A 178 21.86 24.68 4.59
N LYS A 179 20.55 24.53 4.35
CA LYS A 179 19.54 25.56 4.62
C LYS A 179 19.08 25.58 6.08
N ALA A 180 19.63 24.72 6.95
CA ALA A 180 19.28 24.60 8.35
C ALA A 180 17.76 24.43 8.59
N VAL A 181 17.09 23.70 7.71
CA VAL A 181 15.63 23.50 7.80
C VAL A 181 15.33 22.63 9.03
N PRO A 182 14.51 23.11 9.98
CA PRO A 182 14.18 22.33 11.17
C PRO A 182 13.29 21.15 10.79
N PHE A 183 13.29 20.12 11.65
CA PHE A 183 12.27 19.08 11.54
C PHE A 183 10.90 19.66 11.87
N HIS A 184 9.86 19.02 11.35
CA HIS A 184 8.48 19.26 11.78
C HIS A 184 8.38 19.07 13.31
N PRO A 185 7.74 20.00 14.03
CA PRO A 185 7.75 20.01 15.49
C PRO A 185 7.05 18.79 16.11
N SER A 186 5.81 18.51 15.68
CA SER A 186 4.97 17.44 16.21
C SER A 186 4.98 16.17 15.34
N GLU A 187 4.70 16.34 14.05
CA GLU A 187 4.48 15.22 13.13
C GLU A 187 5.71 14.36 12.84
N VAL A 188 5.42 13.09 12.56
CA VAL A 188 6.39 12.06 12.18
C VAL A 188 5.88 11.28 10.96
N CYS A 189 6.80 10.63 10.25
CA CYS A 189 6.46 9.82 9.10
C CYS A 189 5.43 8.72 9.47
N PRO A 190 4.25 8.64 8.85
CA PRO A 190 3.23 7.64 9.20
C PRO A 190 3.65 6.21 8.85
N TYR A 191 4.69 6.05 8.01
CA TYR A 191 5.23 4.75 7.60
C TYR A 191 6.27 4.20 8.59
N CYS A 192 7.21 5.03 9.03
CA CYS A 192 8.36 4.60 9.84
C CYS A 192 8.59 5.40 11.13
N LYS A 193 7.72 6.35 11.45
CA LYS A 193 7.75 7.21 12.65
C LYS A 193 9.01 8.09 12.79
N ALA A 194 9.80 8.22 11.74
CA ALA A 194 10.96 9.10 11.72
C ALA A 194 10.56 10.58 11.55
N LYS A 195 11.39 11.50 12.06
CA LYS A 195 11.21 12.95 11.89
C LYS A 195 11.20 13.35 10.40
N LEU A 196 10.45 14.41 10.10
CA LEU A 196 10.14 14.90 8.76
C LEU A 196 10.70 16.31 8.53
N TRP A 197 11.17 16.59 7.32
CA TRP A 197 11.46 17.95 6.84
C TRP A 197 10.39 18.41 5.86
N SER A 198 10.02 19.69 5.93
CA SER A 198 9.17 20.34 4.92
C SER A 198 9.99 20.74 3.71
N MET A 199 9.59 20.27 2.52
CA MET A 199 10.24 20.62 1.27
C MET A 199 9.87 22.05 0.82
N LEU A 200 8.69 22.52 1.24
CA LEU A 200 8.24 23.91 1.07
C LEU A 200 9.12 24.87 1.88
N GLN A 201 9.33 24.58 3.17
CA GLN A 201 10.22 25.38 4.03
C GLN A 201 11.66 25.37 3.51
N ALA A 202 12.09 24.24 2.95
CA ALA A 202 13.38 24.12 2.28
C ALA A 202 13.46 24.88 0.95
N LYS A 203 12.36 25.40 0.40
CA LYS A 203 12.28 26.09 -0.90
C LYS A 203 12.95 25.28 -2.01
N ILE A 204 12.56 24.01 -2.14
CA ILE A 204 13.10 23.08 -3.15
C ILE A 204 12.01 22.31 -3.91
N ILE A 205 10.76 22.76 -3.83
CA ILE A 205 9.67 22.27 -4.68
C ILE A 205 9.83 22.91 -6.07
N PRO A 206 10.07 22.14 -7.14
CA PRO A 206 10.18 22.69 -8.49
C PRO A 206 8.79 22.94 -9.09
N GLN A 207 8.67 23.97 -9.92
CA GLN A 207 7.44 24.25 -10.70
C GLN A 207 7.01 23.05 -11.57
N SER A 208 7.95 22.22 -12.03
CA SER A 208 7.61 21.01 -12.79
C SER A 208 6.76 19.99 -12.03
N ALA A 209 6.62 20.14 -10.70
CA ALA A 209 5.80 19.25 -9.88
C ALA A 209 4.30 19.41 -10.17
N CYS A 210 3.78 20.65 -10.31
CA CYS A 210 2.35 20.88 -10.58
C CYS A 210 1.92 20.28 -11.91
N VAL A 211 2.71 20.54 -12.97
CA VAL A 211 2.46 20.00 -14.30
C VAL A 211 2.44 18.47 -14.31
N ARG A 212 3.31 17.81 -13.54
CA ARG A 212 3.39 16.34 -13.56
C ARG A 212 2.36 15.67 -12.65
N LEU A 213 1.93 16.34 -11.59
CA LEU A 213 0.90 15.86 -10.67
C LEU A 213 -0.51 16.27 -11.12
N GLU A 214 -0.63 16.99 -12.25
CA GLU A 214 -1.90 17.55 -12.74
C GLU A 214 -2.59 18.38 -11.64
N ALA A 215 -1.78 19.17 -10.94
CA ALA A 215 -2.22 19.99 -9.80
C ALA A 215 -2.19 21.47 -10.15
N TYR A 216 -2.97 22.27 -9.43
CA TYR A 216 -2.86 23.72 -9.49
C TYR A 216 -1.46 24.19 -9.09
N GLU A 217 -1.05 25.33 -9.64
CA GLU A 217 0.19 25.99 -9.25
C GLU A 217 0.16 26.34 -7.75
N ASP A 218 1.31 26.19 -7.09
CA ASP A 218 1.50 26.45 -5.65
C ASP A 218 0.62 25.64 -4.68
N CYS A 219 -0.20 24.72 -5.17
CA CYS A 219 -1.02 23.81 -4.36
C CYS A 219 -0.33 22.47 -4.09
N ILE A 220 1.00 22.44 -3.97
CA ILE A 220 1.75 21.21 -3.67
C ILE A 220 2.56 21.38 -2.40
N GLU A 221 2.33 20.48 -1.46
CA GLU A 221 3.13 20.34 -0.25
C GLU A 221 3.64 18.92 -0.12
N TYR A 222 4.92 18.76 0.21
CA TYR A 222 5.44 17.45 0.56
C TYR A 222 6.59 17.51 1.55
N PHE A 223 6.76 16.39 2.24
CA PHE A 223 7.70 16.19 3.32
C PHE A 223 8.55 14.97 3.02
N VAL A 224 9.78 14.96 3.57
CA VAL A 224 10.66 13.80 3.50
C VAL A 224 11.18 13.45 4.89
N CYS A 225 11.14 12.17 5.25
CA CYS A 225 11.64 11.71 6.55
C CYS A 225 13.13 11.34 6.50
N LEU A 226 13.75 11.13 7.67
CA LEU A 226 15.15 10.69 7.79
C LEU A 226 15.49 9.41 6.99
N ASN A 227 14.50 8.54 6.78
CA ASN A 227 14.64 7.30 6.00
C ASN A 227 14.28 7.48 4.52
N GLY A 228 14.08 8.72 4.06
CA GLY A 228 13.80 9.01 2.65
C GLY A 228 12.37 8.71 2.19
N HIS A 229 11.43 8.45 3.10
CA HIS A 229 10.02 8.37 2.73
C HIS A 229 9.48 9.78 2.46
N LEU A 230 8.83 9.94 1.32
CA LEU A 230 8.15 11.14 0.89
C LEU A 230 6.64 11.00 1.12
N LEU A 231 6.01 12.07 1.59
CA LEU A 231 4.57 12.21 1.70
C LEU A 231 4.17 13.56 1.11
N GLY A 232 3.16 13.59 0.24
CA GLY A 232 2.71 14.82 -0.36
C GLY A 232 1.21 14.87 -0.56
N ILE A 233 0.72 16.10 -0.63
CA ILE A 233 -0.64 16.47 -0.95
C ILE A 233 -0.59 17.46 -2.12
N CYS A 234 -1.62 17.41 -2.96
CA CYS A 234 -1.83 18.41 -3.98
C CYS A 234 -3.32 18.64 -4.23
N THR A 235 -3.69 19.84 -4.65
CA THR A 235 -5.02 20.10 -5.21
C THR A 235 -4.98 19.81 -6.70
N LEU A 236 -5.76 18.84 -7.14
CA LEU A 236 -5.84 18.38 -8.52
C LEU A 236 -6.55 19.43 -9.37
N ALA A 237 -6.00 19.71 -10.54
CA ALA A 237 -6.63 20.54 -11.55
C ALA A 237 -7.75 19.72 -12.23
N PRO A 238 -8.90 20.33 -12.54
CA PRO A 238 -9.94 19.67 -13.32
C PRO A 238 -9.36 19.15 -14.62
N LEU A 239 -9.73 17.93 -15.00
CA LEU A 239 -9.50 17.46 -16.35
C LEU A 239 -10.22 18.43 -17.28
N SER A 240 -9.46 19.16 -18.11
CA SER A 240 -10.07 20.00 -19.13
C SER A 240 -10.68 19.04 -20.14
N ASP A 241 -11.99 18.82 -20.03
CA ASP A 241 -12.76 18.14 -21.06
C ASP A 241 -12.59 18.95 -22.34
N SER A 242 -11.68 18.50 -23.21
CA SER A 242 -11.57 18.98 -24.57
C SER A 242 -12.60 18.28 -25.47
N GLU A 243 -13.81 18.14 -24.95
CA GLU A 243 -14.99 17.73 -25.69
C GLU A 243 -16.09 18.75 -25.42
N GLU A 244 -16.27 19.68 -26.35
CA GLU A 244 -17.47 20.51 -26.46
C GLU A 244 -18.67 19.58 -26.69
N ALA A 245 -19.27 19.07 -25.62
CA ALA A 245 -20.50 18.31 -25.68
C ALA A 245 -21.69 19.28 -25.74
N VAL A 246 -22.31 19.33 -26.92
CA VAL A 246 -23.56 20.06 -27.20
C VAL A 246 -24.68 19.51 -26.30
N PRO A 247 -25.41 20.34 -25.53
CA PRO A 247 -26.43 19.83 -24.61
C PRO A 247 -27.69 19.45 -25.40
N SER A 248 -28.16 18.22 -25.20
CA SER A 248 -29.54 17.85 -25.53
C SER A 248 -30.28 17.51 -24.24
N GLU A 249 -31.29 18.34 -23.97
CA GLU A 249 -32.34 18.15 -22.98
C GLU A 249 -33.20 16.94 -23.40
N ASP A 250 -33.52 16.01 -22.49
CA ASP A 250 -34.91 15.83 -22.05
C ASP A 250 -35.15 14.74 -20.97
N SER A 251 -35.78 15.22 -19.90
CA SER A 251 -36.89 14.69 -19.07
C SER A 251 -37.03 13.19 -18.63
N ASN A 252 -36.88 13.02 -17.30
CA ASN A 252 -37.73 12.30 -16.31
C ASN A 252 -38.68 11.16 -16.74
N HIS A 253 -38.55 10.00 -16.05
CA HIS A 253 -39.70 9.38 -15.36
C HIS A 253 -39.32 8.43 -14.20
N THR A 254 -40.16 8.46 -13.18
CA THR A 254 -40.04 7.87 -11.84
C THR A 254 -40.76 6.51 -11.69
N GLU A 255 -40.31 5.76 -10.68
CA GLU A 255 -41.02 4.80 -9.79
C GLU A 255 -41.00 3.25 -9.95
N LYS A 256 -40.39 2.64 -8.91
CA LYS A 256 -40.82 1.53 -8.03
C LYS A 256 -40.95 0.08 -8.55
N LYS A 257 -40.16 -0.81 -7.93
CA LYS A 257 -40.72 -1.93 -7.13
C LYS A 257 -39.73 -2.50 -6.09
N GLN A 258 -40.29 -2.73 -4.91
CA GLN A 258 -39.72 -3.37 -3.72
C GLN A 258 -39.41 -4.86 -3.90
N GLY A 259 -38.37 -5.31 -3.21
CA GLY A 259 -38.11 -6.71 -2.88
C GLY A 259 -37.19 -6.78 -1.66
N ASN A 260 -37.76 -7.03 -0.49
CA ASN A 260 -37.05 -7.20 0.79
C ASN A 260 -36.19 -8.47 0.79
N LEU A 261 -34.95 -8.38 1.27
CA LEU A 261 -34.34 -9.43 2.08
C LEU A 261 -33.40 -8.81 3.12
N THR A 262 -33.93 -8.65 4.34
CA THR A 262 -33.19 -8.40 5.56
C THR A 262 -32.39 -9.65 5.96
N GLN A 263 -31.06 -9.57 6.07
CA GLN A 263 -30.35 -10.15 7.22
C GLN A 263 -28.89 -9.68 7.35
N SER A 264 -28.65 -8.91 8.42
CA SER A 264 -27.47 -8.89 9.29
C SER A 264 -26.24 -9.70 8.86
N LYS A 265 -25.12 -9.03 8.58
CA LYS A 265 -23.75 -9.57 8.75
C LYS A 265 -22.76 -8.50 9.20
N THR A 266 -23.04 -7.87 10.34
CA THR A 266 -21.98 -7.40 11.23
C THR A 266 -21.48 -8.57 12.07
N CYS A 267 -20.19 -8.55 12.40
CA CYS A 267 -19.55 -9.39 13.42
C CYS A 267 -19.27 -10.87 13.08
N PHE A 268 -18.20 -11.13 12.30
CA PHE A 268 -17.50 -12.42 12.37
C PHE A 268 -15.96 -12.31 12.47
N PHE A 269 -15.41 -11.09 12.37
CA PHE A 269 -13.95 -10.90 12.35
C PHE A 269 -13.30 -10.54 13.71
N CYS A 270 -14.07 -10.25 14.75
CA CYS A 270 -13.51 -9.99 16.09
C CYS A 270 -13.29 -11.25 16.95
N HIS A 271 -13.90 -12.39 16.63
CA HIS A 271 -13.75 -13.61 17.44
C HIS A 271 -12.64 -14.56 16.96
N LEU A 272 -11.95 -14.24 15.86
CA LEU A 272 -10.95 -15.14 15.24
C LEU A 272 -9.50 -14.77 15.55
N ALA A 273 -9.25 -13.82 16.47
CA ALA A 273 -7.91 -13.28 16.68
C ALA A 273 -7.00 -14.10 17.62
N THR A 274 -7.47 -15.17 18.27
CA THR A 274 -6.60 -15.97 19.16
C THR A 274 -6.67 -17.48 18.98
N ALA A 275 -7.76 -18.03 18.41
CA ALA A 275 -7.94 -19.49 18.33
C ALA A 275 -7.84 -20.10 16.92
N ASN A 276 -7.91 -19.32 15.84
CA ASN A 276 -8.20 -19.89 14.52
C ASN A 276 -7.30 -19.43 13.37
N VAL A 277 -6.29 -18.55 13.55
CA VAL A 277 -5.33 -18.29 12.46
C VAL A 277 -4.40 -19.49 12.27
N CYS A 278 -3.90 -20.09 13.36
CA CYS A 278 -3.17 -21.35 13.30
C CYS A 278 -4.03 -22.47 12.72
N SER A 279 -5.30 -22.59 13.15
CA SER A 279 -6.24 -23.60 12.64
C SER A 279 -6.64 -23.36 11.19
N PHE A 280 -6.81 -22.11 10.74
CA PHE A 280 -7.13 -21.76 9.35
C PHE A 280 -5.94 -22.02 8.43
N LEU A 281 -4.72 -21.65 8.84
CA LEU A 281 -3.51 -22.07 8.12
C LEU A 281 -3.33 -23.60 8.16
N PHE A 282 -3.61 -24.27 9.29
CA PHE A 282 -3.55 -25.73 9.38
C PHE A 282 -4.58 -26.41 8.50
N VAL A 283 -5.82 -25.91 8.43
CA VAL A 283 -6.91 -26.43 7.60
C VAL A 283 -6.58 -26.21 6.12
N TYR A 284 -6.04 -25.04 5.75
CA TYR A 284 -5.60 -24.77 4.39
C TYR A 284 -4.46 -25.72 3.97
N VAL A 285 -3.43 -25.90 4.81
CA VAL A 285 -2.32 -26.84 4.55
C VAL A 285 -2.78 -28.31 4.56
N ARG A 286 -3.80 -28.66 5.35
CA ARG A 286 -4.33 -30.03 5.43
C ARG A 286 -5.27 -30.38 4.28
N ALA A 287 -5.92 -29.38 3.65
CA ALA A 287 -6.73 -29.56 2.46
C ALA A 287 -5.89 -29.94 1.22
N ASP A 288 -4.68 -29.39 1.07
CA ASP A 288 -3.79 -29.71 -0.06
C ASP A 288 -3.08 -31.08 0.04
N ASN A 289 -2.91 -31.62 1.25
CA ASN A 289 -2.38 -32.98 1.42
C ASN A 289 -3.42 -34.09 1.19
N GLY A 290 -4.61 -33.73 0.69
CA GLY A 290 -5.78 -34.59 0.62
C GLY A 290 -6.35 -34.79 -0.79
N SER A 291 -5.56 -34.85 -1.86
CA SER A 291 -5.95 -35.59 -3.09
C SER A 291 -4.80 -35.74 -4.09
N VAL A 292 -3.85 -36.62 -3.82
CA VAL A 292 -3.17 -37.34 -4.91
C VAL A 292 -3.95 -38.63 -5.13
N LYS A 293 -4.95 -38.56 -6.01
CA LYS A 293 -5.38 -39.75 -6.76
C LYS A 293 -4.76 -39.63 -8.13
N GLU A 294 -3.73 -40.44 -8.35
CA GLU A 294 -3.33 -40.87 -9.69
C GLU A 294 -4.58 -41.26 -10.47
N ASN A 295 -4.72 -40.76 -11.70
CA ASN A 295 -5.27 -41.51 -12.81
C ASN A 295 -5.03 -40.79 -14.14
N GLY A 296 -4.26 -41.45 -15.00
CA GLY A 296 -4.71 -41.68 -16.37
C GLY A 296 -4.49 -40.59 -17.41
N LEU A 297 -3.26 -40.54 -17.93
CA LEU A 297 -2.93 -40.10 -19.28
C LEU A 297 -3.92 -40.66 -20.33
N LYS A 298 -4.66 -39.81 -21.06
CA LYS A 298 -5.13 -40.10 -22.42
C LYS A 298 -5.24 -38.80 -23.24
N ARG A 299 -4.37 -38.72 -24.26
CA ARG A 299 -4.43 -37.77 -25.38
C ARG A 299 -5.70 -37.96 -26.19
N ARG A 300 -6.25 -36.88 -26.77
CA ARG A 300 -6.67 -36.82 -28.19
C ARG A 300 -6.81 -35.38 -28.67
N HIS A 301 -6.28 -35.17 -29.88
CA HIS A 301 -6.35 -34.00 -30.75
C HIS A 301 -7.74 -33.80 -31.37
N SER A 302 -8.09 -32.53 -31.66
CA SER A 302 -8.71 -31.96 -32.89
C SER A 302 -9.56 -30.72 -32.52
N LEU A 303 -9.14 -29.48 -32.81
CA LEU A 303 -9.30 -28.68 -34.05
C LEU A 303 -10.73 -28.15 -34.33
N LEU A 304 -10.75 -26.86 -34.74
CA LEU A 304 -11.86 -25.99 -35.20
C LEU A 304 -12.66 -25.37 -34.02
N GLY A 305 -12.89 -24.07 -33.87
CA GLY A 305 -12.93 -22.92 -34.78
C GLY A 305 -14.21 -22.15 -34.43
N GLY A 306 -14.14 -20.87 -34.06
CA GLY A 306 -15.36 -20.10 -33.74
C GLY A 306 -15.12 -18.83 -32.94
N SER A 307 -15.13 -17.71 -33.67
CA SER A 307 -15.29 -16.33 -33.20
C SER A 307 -16.62 -16.15 -32.46
N GLU A 308 -16.67 -15.33 -31.39
CA GLU A 308 -17.73 -14.33 -31.20
C GLU A 308 -17.47 -13.39 -30.00
N ASN A 309 -17.81 -12.12 -30.24
CA ASN A 309 -17.69 -10.95 -29.39
C ASN A 309 -18.83 -10.88 -28.35
N GLY A 310 -18.58 -10.30 -27.17
CA GLY A 310 -19.65 -9.77 -26.31
C GLY A 310 -19.24 -9.52 -24.85
N PRO A 311 -19.79 -8.51 -24.17
CA PRO A 311 -19.01 -7.63 -23.28
C PRO A 311 -19.10 -7.94 -21.78
N SER A 312 -18.07 -7.48 -21.07
CA SER A 312 -17.98 -7.35 -19.62
C SER A 312 -18.96 -6.32 -19.05
N PRO A 313 -19.55 -6.53 -17.86
CA PRO A 313 -20.02 -5.45 -17.03
C PRO A 313 -19.10 -5.26 -15.81
N GLN A 314 -18.40 -4.13 -15.80
CA GLN A 314 -17.95 -3.48 -14.57
C GLN A 314 -19.19 -3.12 -13.73
N LYS A 315 -19.19 -3.48 -12.44
CA LYS A 315 -20.03 -2.81 -11.45
C LYS A 315 -19.16 -2.27 -10.32
N ARG A 316 -19.05 -0.94 -10.37
CA ARG A 316 -18.66 0.01 -9.34
C ARG A 316 -19.60 -0.17 -8.14
N LEU A 317 -19.05 -0.38 -6.96
CA LEU A 317 -19.79 -0.38 -5.69
C LEU A 317 -19.08 0.58 -4.75
N THR A 318 -19.69 1.76 -4.60
CA THR A 318 -19.47 2.73 -3.53
C THR A 318 -20.25 2.27 -2.31
N SER A 319 -19.57 1.97 -1.21
CA SER A 319 -20.16 2.04 0.13
C SER A 319 -19.04 2.18 1.16
N SER A 320 -18.94 3.39 1.70
CA SER A 320 -18.17 3.75 2.89
C SER A 320 -18.59 2.88 4.07
N ASN A 321 -17.63 2.20 4.70
CA ASN A 321 -17.76 1.73 6.07
C ASN A 321 -16.38 1.81 6.74
N GLN A 322 -16.30 2.75 7.68
CA GLN A 322 -15.21 3.04 8.59
C GLN A 322 -14.80 1.78 9.37
N CYS A 323 -13.50 1.49 9.42
CA CYS A 323 -12.91 0.57 10.40
C CYS A 323 -11.54 1.13 10.76
N ASP A 324 -11.49 1.84 11.89
CA ASP A 324 -10.23 2.24 12.52
C ASP A 324 -9.51 0.99 12.99
N ILE A 325 -8.36 0.71 12.36
CA ILE A 325 -7.38 -0.26 12.83
C ILE A 325 -6.13 0.55 13.13
N ASP A 326 -5.83 0.72 14.42
CA ASP A 326 -4.52 1.21 14.84
C ASP A 326 -3.44 0.20 14.40
N VAL A 327 -2.56 0.63 13.49
CA VAL A 327 -1.41 -0.14 12.93
C VAL A 327 -0.07 0.56 13.14
#